data_AF-A0A7X7JJE9-F1
#
_entry.id   AF-A0A7X7JJE9-F1
#
_cell.length_a   1.000
_cell.length_b   1.000
_cell.length_c   1.000
_cell.angle_alpha   90.00
_cell.angle_beta   90.00
_cell.angle_gamma   90.00
#
_symmetry.space_group_name_H-M   'P 1'
#
loop_
_entity.id
_entity.type
_entity.pdbx_description
1 polymer ?
#
loop_
_entity_poly.entity_id
_entity_poly.type
_entity_poly.pdbx_seq_one_letter_code
_entity_poly.pdbx_strand_id
1 'polypeptide(L)'
;MSGKKQGTPKASRRRRPSERTGEEKFRIVMAAAGLEESELGAFLRREGLHDEDLVRFREEVRAAAIAGLSARKTRGETAEQRRIRELEGDLKRKDAALAETAALLVLRKKAVALWGEEGEDT
;
A
#
# COMPACT_ATOMS: atom_id res chain seq x y z
N MET A 1 -15.01 -44.00 -5.64
CA MET A 1 -13.58 -43.93 -6.02
C MET A 1 -13.50 -43.41 -7.45
N SER A 2 -12.98 -42.20 -7.68
CA SER A 2 -12.63 -41.79 -9.05
C SER A 2 -11.51 -40.73 -9.04
N GLY A 3 -10.34 -41.20 -9.47
CA GLY A 3 -9.21 -40.52 -10.10
C GLY A 3 -8.97 -39.04 -9.83
N LYS A 4 -8.13 -38.74 -8.82
CA LYS A 4 -7.40 -37.47 -8.74
C LYS A 4 -6.32 -37.47 -9.85
N LYS A 5 -6.58 -36.77 -10.96
CA LYS A 5 -5.55 -36.54 -12.00
C LYS A 5 -4.46 -35.66 -11.40
N GLN A 6 -3.34 -36.27 -11.03
CA GLN A 6 -2.12 -35.55 -10.69
C GLN A 6 -1.55 -34.93 -11.96
N GLY A 7 -1.52 -33.59 -11.99
CA GLY A 7 -0.80 -32.85 -13.02
C GLY A 7 0.70 -33.07 -12.85
N THR A 8 1.35 -33.51 -13.92
CA THR A 8 2.81 -33.69 -13.99
C THR A 8 3.54 -32.35 -13.78
N PRO A 9 4.73 -32.36 -13.13
CA PRO A 9 5.51 -31.14 -12.95
C PRO A 9 5.95 -30.63 -14.33
N LYS A 10 5.48 -29.43 -14.70
CA LYS A 10 5.91 -28.74 -15.93
C LYS A 10 7.44 -28.63 -15.90
N ALA A 11 8.10 -29.25 -16.87
CA ALA A 11 9.49 -29.00 -17.22
C ALA A 11 9.76 -27.49 -17.16
N SER A 12 10.85 -27.10 -16.49
CA SER A 12 11.27 -25.71 -16.32
C SER A 12 11.40 -25.04 -17.69
N ARG A 13 10.33 -24.38 -18.16
CA ARG A 13 10.40 -23.53 -19.33
C ARG A 13 11.40 -22.43 -19.02
N ARG A 14 12.43 -22.30 -19.85
CA ARG A 14 13.30 -21.13 -19.85
C ARG A 14 12.39 -19.91 -20.00
N ARG A 15 12.21 -19.15 -18.92
CA ARG A 15 11.37 -17.96 -18.90
C ARG A 15 11.98 -16.91 -19.80
N ARG A 16 11.13 -16.26 -20.60
CA ARG A 16 11.59 -15.16 -21.46
C ARG A 16 12.14 -14.03 -20.59
N PRO A 17 13.10 -13.23 -21.09
CA PRO A 17 13.61 -12.07 -20.35
C PRO A 17 12.50 -11.12 -19.86
N SER A 18 11.42 -10.96 -20.64
CA SER A 18 10.25 -10.15 -20.27
C SER A 18 9.38 -10.74 -19.16
N GLU A 19 9.46 -12.05 -18.89
CA GLU A 19 8.70 -12.76 -17.85
C GLU A 19 9.44 -12.80 -16.50
N ARG A 20 10.62 -12.19 -16.42
CA ARG A 20 11.43 -12.10 -15.20
C ARG A 20 10.81 -11.13 -14.21
N THR A 21 10.75 -11.52 -12.94
CA THR A 21 10.29 -10.62 -11.87
C THR A 21 11.33 -9.52 -11.62
N GLY A 22 10.92 -8.43 -10.96
CA GLY A 22 11.84 -7.36 -10.57
C GLY A 22 13.01 -7.85 -9.69
N GLU A 23 12.73 -8.80 -8.79
CA GLU A 23 13.74 -9.45 -7.94
C GLU A 23 14.75 -10.27 -8.76
N GLU A 24 14.27 -11.05 -9.74
CA GLU A 24 15.15 -11.81 -10.62
C GLU A 24 16.04 -10.88 -11.45
N LYS A 25 15.48 -9.81 -12.02
CA LYS A 25 16.23 -8.80 -12.79
C LYS A 25 17.29 -8.14 -11.92
N PHE A 26 16.94 -7.75 -10.69
CA PHE A 26 17.88 -7.18 -9.73
C PHE A 26 19.03 -8.15 -9.40
N ARG A 27 18.73 -9.41 -9.08
CA ARG A 27 19.74 -10.46 -8.81
C ARG A 27 20.73 -10.59 -9.97
N ILE A 28 20.23 -10.64 -11.21
CA ILE A 28 21.04 -10.80 -12.41
C ILE A 28 21.95 -9.59 -12.61
N VAL A 29 21.42 -8.37 -12.47
CA VAL A 29 22.18 -7.12 -12.58
C VAL A 29 23.30 -7.07 -11.55
N MET A 30 23.01 -7.43 -10.30
CA MET A 30 24.00 -7.44 -9.22
C MET A 30 25.08 -8.52 -9.43
N ALA A 31 24.70 -9.72 -9.85
CA ALA A 31 25.66 -10.78 -10.16
C ALA A 31 26.57 -10.39 -11.33
N ALA A 32 26.01 -9.81 -12.40
CA ALA A 32 26.76 -9.39 -13.57
C ALA A 32 27.70 -8.18 -13.31
N ALA A 33 27.49 -7.40 -12.24
CA ALA A 33 28.31 -6.24 -11.94
C ALA A 33 29.71 -6.59 -11.42
N GLY A 34 29.89 -7.80 -10.88
CA GLY A 34 31.17 -8.26 -10.32
C GLY A 34 31.93 -9.26 -11.18
N LEU A 35 31.49 -9.50 -12.42
CA LEU A 35 32.11 -10.47 -13.33
C LEU A 35 33.04 -9.78 -14.33
N GLU A 36 34.14 -10.46 -14.64
CA GLU A 36 35.01 -10.12 -15.77
C GLU A 36 34.31 -10.46 -17.11
N GLU A 37 34.75 -9.85 -18.22
CA GLU A 37 34.12 -10.01 -19.54
C GLU A 37 34.00 -11.49 -19.99
N SER A 38 35.03 -12.28 -19.70
CA SER A 38 35.07 -13.71 -20.04
C SER A 38 34.03 -14.54 -19.25
N GLU A 39 33.73 -14.13 -18.02
CA GLU A 39 32.76 -14.78 -17.14
C GLU A 39 31.33 -14.28 -17.41
N LEU A 40 31.20 -13.01 -17.82
CA LEU A 40 29.93 -12.38 -18.13
C LEU A 40 29.19 -13.10 -19.26
N GLY A 41 29.87 -13.38 -20.37
CA GLY A 41 29.26 -14.11 -21.49
C GLY A 41 28.80 -15.53 -21.11
N ALA A 42 29.57 -16.23 -20.27
CA ALA A 42 29.19 -17.56 -19.77
C ALA A 42 27.99 -17.49 -18.81
N PHE A 43 27.96 -16.47 -17.96
CA PHE A 43 26.86 -16.19 -17.04
C PHE A 43 25.55 -15.90 -17.80
N LEU A 44 25.59 -15.03 -18.81
CA LEU A 44 24.40 -14.67 -19.58
C LEU A 44 23.82 -15.86 -20.34
N ARG A 45 24.66 -16.71 -20.94
CA ARG A 45 24.19 -17.96 -21.58
C ARG A 45 23.54 -18.93 -20.60
N ARG A 46 24.08 -19.05 -19.38
CA ARG A 46 23.50 -19.87 -18.31
C ARG A 46 22.15 -19.34 -17.86
N GLU A 47 22.04 -18.02 -17.75
CA GLU A 47 20.77 -17.33 -17.48
C GLU A 47 19.84 -17.36 -18.69
N GLY A 48 20.30 -17.65 -19.91
CA GLY A 48 19.49 -17.62 -21.13
C GLY A 48 19.16 -16.19 -21.58
N LEU A 49 20.11 -15.29 -21.41
CA LEU A 49 20.04 -13.86 -21.73
C LEU A 49 21.11 -13.48 -22.74
N HIS A 50 20.89 -12.37 -23.44
CA HIS A 50 21.89 -11.69 -24.25
C HIS A 50 22.33 -10.39 -23.59
N ASP A 51 23.39 -9.76 -24.09
CA ASP A 51 23.89 -8.49 -23.54
C ASP A 51 22.81 -7.41 -23.56
N GLU A 52 21.99 -7.36 -24.61
CA GLU A 52 20.85 -6.43 -24.74
C GLU A 52 19.82 -6.61 -23.60
N ASP A 53 19.58 -7.84 -23.16
CA ASP A 53 18.67 -8.11 -22.04
C ASP A 53 19.27 -7.57 -20.73
N LEU A 54 20.57 -7.72 -20.54
CA LEU A 54 21.27 -7.21 -19.36
C LEU A 54 21.27 -5.67 -19.34
N VAL A 55 21.50 -5.02 -20.49
CA VAL A 55 21.39 -3.56 -20.61
C VAL A 55 19.99 -3.10 -20.22
N ARG A 56 18.95 -3.72 -20.77
CA ARG A 56 17.56 -3.40 -20.43
C ARG A 56 17.28 -3.59 -18.93
N PHE A 57 17.75 -4.69 -18.33
CA PHE A 57 17.55 -4.92 -16.90
C PHE A 57 18.28 -3.89 -16.02
N ARG A 58 19.49 -3.47 -16.41
CA ARG A 58 20.22 -2.41 -15.71
C ARG A 58 19.42 -1.10 -15.71
N GLU A 59 18.84 -0.74 -16.85
CA GLU A 59 18.00 0.46 -16.98
C GLU A 59 16.72 0.37 -16.16
N GLU A 60 15.99 -0.74 -16.26
CA GLU A 60 14.75 -0.95 -15.52
C GLU A 60 14.97 -0.93 -14.00
N VAL A 61 16.00 -1.62 -13.52
CA VAL A 61 16.37 -1.64 -12.09
C VAL A 61 16.79 -0.25 -11.63
N ARG A 62 17.61 0.47 -12.41
CA ARG A 62 18.03 1.83 -12.10
C ARG A 62 16.84 2.79 -12.04
N ALA A 63 15.94 2.73 -13.01
CA ALA A 63 14.76 3.57 -13.06
C ALA A 63 13.83 3.30 -11.86
N ALA A 64 13.60 2.03 -11.53
CA ALA A 64 12.81 1.65 -10.35
C ALA A 64 13.45 2.12 -9.04
N ALA A 65 14.78 1.99 -8.91
CA ALA A 65 15.52 2.47 -7.75
C ALA A 65 15.46 4.00 -7.61
N ILE A 66 15.66 4.74 -8.71
CA ILE A 66 15.52 6.19 -8.71
C ILE A 66 14.08 6.56 -8.32
N ALA A 67 13.06 5.99 -8.96
CA ALA A 67 11.67 6.31 -8.64
C ALA A 67 11.31 6.01 -7.17
N GLY A 68 11.75 4.87 -6.64
CA GLY A 68 11.50 4.47 -5.25
C GLY A 68 12.27 5.30 -4.22
N LEU A 69 13.51 5.69 -4.51
CA LEU A 69 14.38 6.43 -3.58
C LEU A 69 14.22 7.96 -3.69
N SER A 70 13.87 8.48 -4.87
CA SER A 70 13.63 9.91 -5.11
C SER A 70 12.20 10.36 -4.81
N ALA A 71 11.27 9.41 -4.63
CA ALA A 71 9.98 9.68 -4.02
C ALA A 71 10.20 10.10 -2.55
N ARG A 72 10.63 11.36 -2.36
CA ARG A 72 10.45 12.06 -1.09
C ARG A 72 9.00 11.81 -0.71
N LYS A 73 8.79 11.22 0.47
CA LYS A 73 7.53 10.78 1.07
C LYS A 73 6.38 11.79 0.89
N THR A 74 5.87 11.89 -0.32
CA THR A 74 4.65 12.59 -0.72
C THR A 74 3.75 11.55 -1.36
N ARG A 75 3.57 10.41 -0.68
CA ARG A 75 2.27 9.77 -0.77
C ARG A 75 1.33 10.81 -0.17
N GLY A 76 0.69 11.60 -1.05
CA GLY A 76 -0.38 12.50 -0.62
C GLY A 76 -1.39 11.71 0.20
N GLU A 77 -2.14 12.40 1.07
CA GLU A 77 -3.16 11.73 1.91
C GLU A 77 -4.00 10.78 1.04
N THR A 78 -4.04 9.51 1.44
CA THR A 78 -4.85 8.50 0.76
C THR A 78 -6.33 8.91 0.86
N ALA A 79 -7.17 8.41 -0.06
CA ALA A 79 -8.61 8.66 0.02
C ALA A 79 -9.20 8.24 1.38
N GLU A 80 -8.66 7.16 1.96
CA GLU A 80 -9.01 6.68 3.30
C GLU A 80 -8.61 7.68 4.40
N GLN A 81 -7.39 8.24 4.33
CA GLN A 81 -6.93 9.24 5.31
C GLN A 81 -7.78 10.52 5.27
N ARG A 82 -8.15 10.98 4.07
CA ARG A 82 -9.08 12.10 3.90
C ARG A 82 -10.44 11.78 4.51
N ARG A 83 -10.95 10.57 4.26
CA ARG A 83 -12.25 10.14 4.78
C ARG A 83 -12.26 10.03 6.30
N ILE A 84 -11.19 9.51 6.89
CA ILE A 84 -11.02 9.46 8.35
C ILE A 84 -11.11 10.88 8.92
N ARG A 85 -10.35 11.82 8.36
CA ARG A 85 -10.33 13.22 8.84
C ARG A 85 -11.69 13.91 8.73
N GLU A 86 -12.43 13.67 7.64
CA GLU A 86 -13.79 14.17 7.48
C GLU A 86 -14.73 13.62 8.56
N LEU A 87 -14.67 12.29 8.77
CA LEU A 87 -15.51 11.61 9.76
C LEU A 87 -15.18 12.05 11.19
N GLU A 88 -13.91 12.23 11.52
CA GLU A 88 -13.48 12.77 12.82
C GLU A 88 -14.02 14.20 13.05
N GLY A 89 -14.03 15.03 12.01
CA GLY A 89 -14.60 16.38 12.08
C GLY A 89 -16.12 16.37 12.28
N ASP A 90 -16.83 15.50 11.57
CA ASP A 90 -18.27 15.32 11.73
C ASP A 90 -18.63 14.77 13.11
N LEU A 91 -17.87 13.79 13.60
CA LEU A 91 -18.04 13.22 14.94
C LEU A 91 -17.90 14.31 16.00
N LYS A 92 -16.82 15.10 15.94
CA LYS A 92 -16.57 16.19 16.89
C LYS A 92 -17.69 17.23 16.92
N ARG A 93 -18.23 17.62 15.76
CA ARG A 93 -19.36 18.58 15.68
C ARG A 93 -20.64 18.01 16.29
N LYS A 94 -20.94 16.73 16.01
CA LYS A 94 -22.11 16.05 16.56
C LYS A 94 -22.00 15.86 18.07
N ASP A 95 -20.83 15.46 18.56
CA ASP A 95 -20.58 15.31 20.00
C ASP A 95 -20.69 16.65 20.73
N ALA A 96 -20.24 17.76 20.13
CA ALA A 96 -20.41 19.09 20.71
C ALA A 96 -21.90 19.48 20.84
N ALA A 97 -22.69 19.32 19.77
CA ALA A 97 -24.13 19.61 19.81
C ALA A 97 -24.88 18.68 20.80
N LEU A 98 -24.48 17.42 20.87
CA LEU A 98 -25.03 16.46 21.83
C LEU A 98 -24.67 16.83 23.28
N ALA A 99 -23.46 17.31 23.53
CA ALA A 99 -23.05 17.80 24.85
C ALA A 99 -23.81 19.06 25.26
N GLU A 100 -24.02 20.01 24.34
CA GLU A 100 -24.80 21.22 24.59
C GLU A 100 -26.26 20.90 24.94
N THR A 101 -26.91 20.02 24.17
CA THR A 101 -28.28 19.58 24.47
C THR A 101 -28.38 18.83 25.80
N ALA A 102 -27.41 17.96 26.12
CA ALA A 102 -27.34 17.30 27.42
C ALA A 102 -27.19 18.31 28.56
N ALA A 103 -26.36 19.34 28.39
CA ALA A 103 -26.17 20.40 29.38
C ALA A 103 -27.47 21.19 29.62
N LEU A 104 -28.21 21.53 28.56
CA LEU A 104 -29.51 22.20 28.66
C LEU A 104 -30.54 21.36 29.42
N LEU A 105 -30.61 20.05 29.15
CA LEU A 105 -31.51 19.14 29.86
C LEU A 105 -31.16 19.04 31.35
N VAL A 106 -29.88 18.94 31.67
CA VAL A 106 -29.40 18.92 33.05
C VAL A 106 -29.75 20.24 33.77
N LEU A 107 -29.55 21.38 33.10
CA LEU A 107 -29.88 22.68 33.67
C LEU A 107 -31.39 22.81 33.93
N ARG A 108 -32.24 22.42 32.97
CA ARG A 108 -33.70 22.41 33.14
C ARG A 108 -34.12 21.55 34.34
N LYS A 109 -33.57 20.34 34.46
CA LYS A 109 -33.87 19.45 35.58
C LYS A 109 -33.48 20.08 36.92
N LYS A 110 -32.33 20.75 36.99
CA LYS A 110 -31.88 21.45 38.21
C LYS A 110 -32.77 22.65 38.55
N ALA A 111 -33.19 23.41 37.54
CA ALA A 111 -34.09 24.55 37.72
C ALA A 111 -35.45 24.11 38.30
N VAL A 112 -36.07 23.07 37.72
CA VAL A 112 -37.32 22.49 38.24
C VAL A 112 -37.16 22.00 39.69
N ALA A 113 -36.03 21.37 40.02
CA ALA A 113 -35.77 20.89 41.37
C ALA A 113 -35.62 22.03 42.41
N LEU A 114 -35.17 23.21 41.99
CA LEU A 114 -34.95 24.36 42.88
C LEU A 114 -36.17 25.28 42.98
N TRP A 115 -36.89 25.49 41.87
CA TRP A 115 -37.96 26.49 41.78
C TRP A 115 -39.37 25.90 41.56
N GLY A 116 -39.50 24.58 41.38
CA GLY A 116 -40.76 23.96 40.95
C GLY A 116 -40.96 24.06 39.43
N GLU A 117 -42.03 23.48 38.90
CA GLU A 117 -42.35 23.62 37.47
C GLU A 117 -42.96 25.00 37.19
N GLU A 118 -42.21 25.88 36.52
CA GLU A 118 -42.81 27.03 35.83
C GLU A 118 -43.33 26.54 34.47
N GLY A 119 -44.64 26.26 34.40
CA GLY A 119 -45.34 26.01 33.14
C GLY A 119 -46.39 24.90 33.12
N GLU A 120 -47.38 24.95 34.01
CA GLU A 120 -48.75 24.48 33.73
C GLU A 120 -49.73 25.59 34.13
N ASP A 121 -49.62 26.76 33.47
CA ASP A 121 -50.72 27.73 33.39
C ASP A 121 -50.86 28.11 31.91
N THR A 122 -51.81 27.42 31.25
CA THR A 122 -52.41 27.66 29.91
C THR A 122 -51.51 27.63 28.68
#